data_AF-A0A1I4RXX7-F1
#
_entry.id   AF-A0A1I4RXX7-F1
#
_cell.length_a   1.000
_cell.length_b   1.000
_cell.length_c   1.000
_cell.angle_alpha   90.00
_cell.angle_beta   90.00
_cell.angle_gamma   90.00
#
_symmetry.space_group_name_H-M   'P 1'
#
loop_
_entity.id
_entity.type
_entity.pdbx_description
1 polymer ?
#
loop_
_entity_poly.entity_id
_entity_poly.type
_entity_poly.pdbx_seq_one_letter_code
_entity_poly.pdbx_strand_id
1 'polypeptide(L)'
;MKKLLTILLIALVALVGTASANYGADLADSSGVVLPNTVTQMVGTPVDYSIILTDFTGETVYYKVGFNDTGLTMDILKQGTYVSSNPFTDYDIVRVTVEQGAAQGDSFSGRIDVYREDPDANVQAVAIASIPFWASASQNFNAQIPEFPTIALPVAAIIGLAFFMQRRKEE
;
A
#
# COMPACT_ATOMS: atom_id res chain seq x y z
N MET A 1 -15.03 26.49 -54.94
CA MET A 1 -15.74 25.61 -53.97
C MET A 1 -14.99 24.30 -53.71
N LYS A 2 -14.62 23.51 -54.73
CA LYS A 2 -13.92 22.22 -54.55
C LYS A 2 -12.61 22.30 -53.73
N LYS A 3 -11.76 23.31 -54.00
CA LYS A 3 -10.49 23.51 -53.28
C LYS A 3 -10.65 23.84 -51.78
N LEU A 4 -11.73 24.52 -51.41
CA LEU A 4 -12.01 24.89 -50.02
C LEU A 4 -12.49 23.67 -49.22
N LEU A 5 -13.24 22.79 -49.89
CA LEU A 5 -13.70 21.52 -49.33
C LEU A 5 -12.53 20.56 -49.08
N THR A 6 -11.54 20.52 -49.97
CA THR A 6 -10.34 19.68 -49.81
C THR A 6 -9.47 20.14 -48.64
N ILE A 7 -9.32 21.45 -48.43
CA ILE A 7 -8.56 22.00 -47.31
C ILE A 7 -9.25 21.72 -45.97
N LEU A 8 -10.59 21.83 -45.93
CA LEU A 8 -11.38 21.50 -44.74
C LEU A 8 -11.26 20.01 -44.38
N LEU A 9 -11.26 19.12 -45.38
CA LEU A 9 -11.13 17.67 -45.16
C LEU A 9 -9.74 17.29 -44.63
N ILE A 10 -8.68 17.92 -45.15
CA ILE A 10 -7.30 17.70 -44.67
C ILE A 10 -7.14 18.22 -43.23
N ALA A 11 -7.75 19.36 -42.91
CA ALA A 11 -7.74 19.91 -41.55
C ALA A 11 -8.50 19.01 -40.55
N LEU A 12 -9.61 18.38 -40.97
CA LEU A 12 -10.36 17.44 -40.13
C LEU A 12 -9.56 16.17 -39.83
N VAL A 13 -8.82 15.64 -40.81
CA VAL A 13 -7.98 14.45 -40.65
C VAL A 13 -6.77 14.74 -39.74
N ALA A 14 -6.22 15.97 -39.80
CA ALA A 14 -5.13 16.40 -38.93
C ALA A 14 -5.55 16.65 -37.47
N LEU A 15 -6.84 16.85 -37.20
CA LEU A 15 -7.39 17.05 -35.86
C LEU A 15 -7.78 15.75 -35.15
N VAL A 16 -7.64 14.59 -35.81
CA VAL A 16 -7.73 13.28 -35.15
C VAL A 16 -6.43 13.03 -34.38
N GLY A 17 -6.14 13.91 -33.43
CA GLY A 17 -5.09 13.69 -32.45
C GLY A 17 -5.46 12.45 -31.64
N THR A 18 -4.55 11.49 -31.57
CA THR A 18 -4.66 10.36 -30.65
C THR A 18 -4.75 10.93 -29.24
N ALA A 19 -5.95 10.96 -28.66
CA ALA A 19 -6.13 11.19 -27.24
C ALA A 19 -5.44 10.04 -26.51
N SER A 20 -4.19 10.24 -26.12
CA SER A 20 -3.46 9.33 -25.25
C SER A 20 -4.02 9.51 -23.84
N ALA A 21 -4.92 8.63 -23.42
CA ALA A 21 -5.29 8.54 -22.01
C ALA A 21 -4.06 8.07 -21.21
N ASN A 22 -3.69 8.81 -20.17
CA ASN A 22 -2.56 8.50 -19.31
C ASN A 22 -3.07 7.69 -18.12
N TYR A 23 -3.14 6.37 -18.27
CA TYR A 23 -3.63 5.46 -17.23
C TYR A 23 -2.75 5.53 -15.98
N GLY A 24 -3.36 5.80 -14.83
CA GLY A 24 -2.68 5.86 -13.54
C GLY A 24 -3.16 4.76 -12.60
N ALA A 25 -2.24 4.18 -11.83
CA ALA A 25 -2.57 3.23 -10.77
C ALA A 25 -1.63 3.43 -9.58
N ASP A 26 -2.21 3.55 -8.38
CA ASP A 26 -1.47 3.78 -7.13
C ASP A 26 -1.94 2.82 -6.04
N LEU A 27 -1.04 2.42 -5.15
CA LEU A 27 -1.39 1.62 -3.97
C LEU A 27 -1.99 2.52 -2.90
N ALA A 28 -3.03 2.03 -2.22
CA ALA A 28 -3.70 2.75 -1.16
C ALA A 28 -4.01 1.86 0.04
N ASP A 29 -4.27 2.49 1.18
CA ASP A 29 -4.76 1.80 2.37
C ASP A 29 -6.25 1.43 2.25
N SER A 30 -6.80 0.82 3.29
CA SER A 30 -8.22 0.44 3.37
C SER A 30 -9.17 1.64 3.44
N SER A 31 -8.65 2.86 3.67
CA SER A 31 -9.42 4.10 3.63
C SER A 31 -9.37 4.79 2.26
N GLY A 32 -8.62 4.24 1.31
CA GLY A 32 -8.44 4.81 -0.03
C GLY A 32 -7.44 5.98 -0.05
N VAL A 33 -6.53 6.05 0.93
CA VAL A 33 -5.43 7.03 0.92
C VAL A 33 -4.23 6.43 0.23
N VAL A 34 -3.66 7.16 -0.75
CA VAL A 34 -2.44 6.73 -1.45
C VAL A 34 -1.31 6.52 -0.45
N LEU A 35 -0.68 5.36 -0.55
CA LEU A 35 0.44 4.99 0.29
C LEU A 35 1.77 5.45 -0.30
N PRO A 36 2.78 5.68 0.53
CA PRO A 36 4.15 5.80 0.04
C PRO A 36 4.61 4.49 -0.60
N ASN A 37 5.58 4.59 -1.51
CA ASN A 37 6.16 3.42 -2.20
C ASN A 37 6.76 2.38 -1.23
N THR A 38 7.12 2.80 -0.02
CA THR A 38 7.67 1.93 1.03
C THR A 38 6.77 1.91 2.25
N VAL A 39 6.34 0.72 2.64
CA VAL A 39 5.53 0.48 3.84
C VAL A 39 6.28 -0.42 4.82
N THR A 40 6.11 -0.17 6.12
CA THR A 40 6.65 -1.05 7.16
C THR A 40 5.57 -2.05 7.58
N GLN A 41 5.90 -3.34 7.56
CA GLN A 41 4.94 -4.41 7.87
C GLN A 41 5.47 -5.32 8.99
N MET A 42 4.56 -5.79 9.83
CA MET A 42 4.90 -6.79 10.83
C MET A 42 5.12 -8.15 10.16
N VAL A 43 6.27 -8.76 10.43
CA VAL A 43 6.62 -10.09 9.89
C VAL A 43 5.54 -11.11 10.25
N GLY A 44 5.14 -11.91 9.27
CA GLY A 44 4.13 -12.96 9.38
C GLY A 44 2.68 -12.47 9.50
N THR A 45 2.42 -11.17 9.43
CA THR A 45 1.08 -10.61 9.50
C THR A 45 0.63 -10.16 8.11
N PRO A 46 -0.43 -10.77 7.53
CA PRO A 46 -0.95 -10.33 6.24
C PRO A 46 -1.60 -8.95 6.36
N VAL A 47 -1.36 -8.09 5.38
CA VAL A 47 -1.97 -6.76 5.24
C VAL A 47 -2.60 -6.65 3.87
N ASP A 48 -3.87 -6.25 3.82
CA ASP A 48 -4.61 -6.04 2.59
C ASP A 48 -4.51 -4.56 2.17
N TYR A 49 -4.25 -4.32 0.90
CA TYR A 49 -4.13 -2.99 0.30
C TYR A 49 -5.13 -2.82 -0.84
N SER A 50 -5.53 -1.57 -1.02
CA SER A 50 -6.41 -1.11 -2.10
C SER A 50 -5.58 -0.59 -3.27
N ILE A 51 -6.20 -0.47 -4.44
CA ILE A 51 -5.59 0.17 -5.61
C ILE A 51 -6.50 1.30 -6.07
N ILE A 52 -5.92 2.49 -6.30
CA ILE A 52 -6.62 3.61 -6.91
C ILE A 52 -6.29 3.63 -8.40
N LEU A 53 -7.33 3.64 -9.22
CA LEU A 53 -7.26 3.67 -10.66
C LEU A 53 -7.69 5.05 -11.17
N THR A 54 -6.90 5.60 -12.07
CA THR A 54 -7.15 6.89 -12.74
C THR A 54 -7.22 6.68 -14.25
N ASP A 55 -8.23 7.27 -14.87
CA ASP A 55 -8.50 7.20 -16.32
C ASP A 55 -8.89 5.81 -16.85
N PHE A 56 -9.40 4.91 -15.98
CA PHE A 56 -9.92 3.59 -16.36
C PHE A 56 -11.46 3.52 -16.47
N THR A 57 -12.19 4.64 -16.38
CA THR A 57 -13.67 4.60 -16.33
C THR A 57 -14.29 3.91 -17.54
N GLY A 58 -15.18 2.96 -17.28
CA GLY A 58 -15.85 2.16 -18.29
C GLY A 58 -15.11 0.88 -18.68
N GLU A 59 -13.89 0.68 -18.17
CA GLU A 59 -13.08 -0.53 -18.42
C GLU A 59 -13.29 -1.58 -17.32
N THR A 60 -13.08 -2.84 -17.68
CA THR A 60 -12.86 -3.92 -16.71
C THR A 60 -11.36 -4.16 -16.58
N VAL A 61 -10.85 -4.16 -15.34
CA VAL A 61 -9.43 -4.36 -15.07
C VAL A 61 -9.15 -5.67 -14.34
N TYR A 62 -7.95 -6.18 -14.57
CA TYR A 62 -7.40 -7.40 -13.97
C TYR A 62 -6.03 -7.07 -13.37
N TYR A 63 -5.67 -7.76 -12.31
CA TYR A 63 -4.42 -7.53 -11.58
C TYR A 63 -3.55 -8.78 -11.62
N LYS A 64 -2.25 -8.62 -11.67
CA LYS A 64 -1.32 -9.74 -11.53
C LYS A 64 -0.10 -9.31 -10.75
N VAL A 65 0.41 -10.21 -9.91
CA VAL A 65 1.73 -10.01 -9.32
C VAL A 65 2.76 -10.21 -10.44
N GLY A 66 3.44 -9.13 -10.81
CA GLY A 66 4.44 -9.14 -11.86
C GLY A 66 5.75 -9.80 -11.39
N PHE A 67 6.19 -9.42 -10.19
CA PHE A 67 7.30 -10.07 -9.48
C PHE A 67 7.26 -9.71 -7.98
N ASN A 68 7.99 -10.46 -7.17
CA ASN A 68 8.22 -10.22 -5.76
C ASN A 68 9.53 -10.90 -5.31
N ASP A 69 10.22 -10.30 -4.34
CA ASP A 69 11.41 -10.88 -3.74
C ASP A 69 11.08 -12.12 -2.89
N THR A 70 12.06 -13.02 -2.75
CA THR A 70 11.95 -14.15 -1.83
C THR A 70 11.78 -13.64 -0.39
N GLY A 71 10.81 -14.16 0.35
CA GLY A 71 10.45 -13.66 1.69
C GLY A 71 9.32 -12.64 1.69
N LEU A 72 8.78 -12.29 0.53
CA LEU A 72 7.55 -11.49 0.38
C LEU A 72 6.52 -12.32 -0.37
N THR A 73 5.34 -12.51 0.21
CA THR A 73 4.19 -13.11 -0.47
C THR A 73 3.21 -12.01 -0.87
N MET A 74 2.72 -12.04 -2.11
CA MET A 74 1.70 -11.13 -2.61
C MET A 74 0.61 -11.95 -3.30
N ASP A 75 -0.65 -11.76 -2.90
CA ASP A 75 -1.79 -12.47 -3.45
C ASP A 75 -2.84 -11.49 -3.95
N ILE A 76 -3.35 -11.70 -5.16
CA ILE A 76 -4.50 -10.95 -5.67
C ILE A 76 -5.78 -11.60 -5.15
N LEU A 77 -6.57 -10.84 -4.41
CA LEU A 77 -7.78 -11.31 -3.74
C LEU A 77 -9.02 -11.31 -4.64
N LYS A 78 -9.04 -10.45 -5.66
CA LYS A 78 -10.17 -10.28 -6.58
C LYS A 78 -9.69 -9.87 -7.98
N GLN A 79 -10.42 -10.31 -9.00
CA GLN A 79 -10.12 -10.07 -10.42
C GLN A 79 -11.34 -9.53 -11.16
N GLY A 80 -11.11 -8.89 -12.30
CA GLY A 80 -12.17 -8.47 -13.22
C GLY A 80 -13.04 -7.34 -12.67
N THR A 81 -12.43 -6.32 -12.07
CA THR A 81 -13.16 -5.19 -11.49
C THR A 81 -13.61 -4.22 -12.57
N TYR A 82 -14.90 -3.92 -12.63
CA TYR A 82 -15.44 -2.86 -13.47
C TYR A 82 -15.25 -1.48 -12.84
N VAL A 83 -14.62 -0.56 -13.57
CA VAL A 83 -14.29 0.78 -13.09
C VAL A 83 -15.41 1.75 -13.44
N SER A 84 -16.17 2.18 -12.44
CA SER A 84 -17.39 2.97 -12.63
C SER A 84 -17.21 4.49 -12.54
N SER A 85 -16.05 4.96 -12.09
CA SER A 85 -15.77 6.39 -11.85
C SER A 85 -14.29 6.73 -12.06
N ASN A 86 -13.94 8.01 -12.03
CA ASN A 86 -12.56 8.51 -12.10
C ASN A 86 -12.34 9.58 -11.02
N PRO A 87 -11.42 9.41 -10.06
CA PRO A 87 -10.70 8.17 -9.76
C PRO A 87 -11.63 7.09 -9.19
N PHE A 88 -11.20 5.83 -9.23
CA PHE A 88 -11.91 4.69 -8.63
C PHE A 88 -10.99 3.95 -7.68
N THR A 89 -11.46 3.66 -6.47
CA THR A 89 -10.72 2.85 -5.50
C THR A 89 -11.27 1.43 -5.50
N ASP A 90 -10.41 0.48 -5.82
CA ASP A 90 -10.68 -0.93 -5.65
C ASP A 90 -10.13 -1.40 -4.31
N TYR A 91 -11.04 -1.62 -3.35
CA TYR A 91 -10.68 -1.90 -1.96
C TYR A 91 -10.23 -3.35 -1.77
N ASP A 92 -9.19 -3.50 -0.94
CA ASP A 92 -8.69 -4.79 -0.43
C ASP A 92 -8.39 -5.81 -1.55
N ILE A 93 -7.57 -5.41 -2.52
CA ILE A 93 -7.28 -6.19 -3.73
C ILE A 93 -6.02 -7.02 -3.63
N VAL A 94 -5.00 -6.52 -2.94
CA VAL A 94 -3.73 -7.23 -2.82
C VAL A 94 -3.43 -7.49 -1.36
N ARG A 95 -3.26 -8.76 -1.02
CA ARG A 95 -2.74 -9.18 0.27
C ARG A 95 -1.24 -9.30 0.19
N VAL A 96 -0.54 -8.64 1.10
CA VAL A 96 0.92 -8.72 1.19
C VAL A 96 1.30 -9.27 2.55
N THR A 97 2.25 -10.20 2.56
CA THR A 97 2.81 -10.79 3.78
C THR A 97 4.32 -10.83 3.68
N VAL A 98 5.02 -10.24 4.64
CA VAL A 98 6.46 -10.51 4.83
C VAL A 98 6.60 -11.85 5.56
N GLU A 99 7.30 -12.81 4.97
CA GLU A 99 7.40 -14.18 5.47
C GLU A 99 8.13 -14.28 6.81
N GLN A 100 7.75 -15.28 7.61
CA GLN A 100 8.42 -15.56 8.88
C GLN A 100 9.89 -15.92 8.64
N GLY A 101 10.79 -15.19 9.28
CA GLY A 101 12.24 -15.36 9.13
C GLY A 101 12.98 -14.09 8.68
N ALA A 102 12.26 -13.08 8.17
CA ALA A 102 12.84 -11.77 7.88
C ALA A 102 13.38 -11.10 9.16
N ALA A 103 14.60 -10.57 9.08
CA ALA A 103 15.18 -9.76 10.13
C ALA A 103 14.55 -8.37 10.16
N GLN A 104 14.59 -7.71 11.32
CA GLN A 104 14.11 -6.34 11.43
C GLN A 104 14.91 -5.41 10.48
N GLY A 105 14.20 -4.63 9.67
CA GLY A 105 14.79 -3.70 8.71
C GLY A 105 15.06 -4.31 7.34
N ASP A 106 14.90 -5.63 7.16
CA ASP A 106 14.96 -6.24 5.83
C ASP A 106 13.96 -5.56 4.91
N SER A 107 14.35 -5.39 3.64
CA SER A 107 13.54 -4.70 2.63
C SER A 107 13.28 -5.63 1.46
N PHE A 108 12.03 -5.66 1.03
CA PHE A 108 11.55 -6.50 -0.05
C PHE A 108 10.84 -5.64 -1.08
N SER A 109 10.97 -6.02 -2.34
CA SER A 109 10.32 -5.36 -3.47
C SER A 109 9.34 -6.29 -4.15
N GLY A 110 8.32 -5.71 -4.75
CA GLY A 110 7.37 -6.38 -5.62
C GLY A 110 6.69 -5.41 -6.56
N ARG A 111 5.88 -5.96 -7.46
CA ARG A 111 5.13 -5.18 -8.44
C ARG A 111 3.77 -5.79 -8.71
N ILE A 112 2.75 -4.95 -8.75
CA ILE A 112 1.42 -5.33 -9.24
C ILE A 112 1.22 -4.70 -10.62
N ASP A 113 0.83 -5.51 -11.58
CA ASP A 113 0.53 -5.10 -12.95
C ASP A 113 -0.99 -5.07 -13.17
N VAL A 114 -1.47 -4.04 -13.86
CA VAL A 114 -2.89 -3.83 -14.18
C VAL A 114 -3.11 -4.06 -15.68
N TYR A 115 -4.12 -4.85 -16.03
CA TYR A 115 -4.47 -5.25 -17.39
C TYR A 115 -5.93 -4.90 -17.71
N ARG A 116 -6.27 -4.70 -18.98
CA ARG A 116 -7.68 -4.62 -19.46
C ARG A 116 -8.25 -5.98 -19.88
N GLU A 117 -7.38 -6.95 -20.08
CA GLU A 117 -7.74 -8.31 -20.44
C GLU A 117 -7.19 -9.24 -19.38
N ASP A 118 -7.88 -10.35 -19.14
CA ASP A 118 -7.46 -11.35 -18.16
C ASP A 118 -6.08 -11.93 -18.57
N PRO A 119 -5.01 -11.67 -17.80
CA PRO A 119 -3.66 -12.10 -18.14
C PRO A 119 -3.41 -13.60 -17.89
N ASP A 120 -4.34 -14.30 -17.23
CA ASP A 120 -4.28 -15.76 -17.05
C ASP A 120 -5.02 -16.48 -18.19
N ALA A 121 -6.04 -15.85 -18.76
CA ALA A 121 -6.72 -16.36 -19.95
C ALA A 121 -6.03 -15.96 -21.27
N ASN A 122 -5.38 -14.79 -21.33
CA ASN A 122 -4.67 -14.29 -22.49
C ASN A 122 -3.18 -14.05 -22.19
N VAL A 123 -2.33 -14.95 -22.67
CA VAL A 123 -0.86 -14.89 -22.50
C VAL A 123 -0.24 -13.67 -23.22
N GLN A 124 -0.94 -13.07 -24.18
CA GLN A 124 -0.49 -11.87 -24.89
C GLN A 124 -0.97 -10.57 -24.25
N ALA A 125 -1.72 -10.64 -23.13
CA ALA A 125 -2.18 -9.46 -22.43
C ALA A 125 -0.98 -8.58 -22.00
N VAL A 126 -1.08 -7.29 -22.24
CA VAL A 126 -0.04 -6.31 -21.91
C VAL A 126 -0.47 -5.49 -20.71
N ALA A 127 0.42 -5.35 -19.72
CA ALA A 127 0.19 -4.49 -18.57
C ALA A 127 0.12 -3.03 -19.03
N ILE A 128 -0.89 -2.32 -18.54
CA ILE A 128 -1.21 -0.93 -18.92
C ILE A 128 -0.71 0.03 -17.84
N ALA A 129 -0.68 -0.43 -16.60
CA ALA A 129 -0.05 0.26 -15.49
C ALA A 129 0.70 -0.76 -14.61
N SER A 130 1.73 -0.29 -13.92
CA SER A 130 2.54 -1.09 -13.01
C SER A 130 2.79 -0.30 -11.73
N ILE A 131 2.49 -0.94 -10.60
CA ILE A 131 2.57 -0.34 -9.27
C ILE A 131 3.76 -0.97 -8.55
N PRO A 132 4.91 -0.26 -8.41
CA PRO A 132 6.02 -0.76 -7.61
C PRO A 132 5.63 -0.72 -6.13
N PHE A 133 6.08 -1.72 -5.40
CA PHE A 133 5.79 -1.88 -3.98
C PHE A 133 7.06 -2.26 -3.22
N TRP A 134 7.29 -1.62 -2.08
CA TRP A 134 8.39 -1.94 -1.18
C TRP A 134 7.86 -2.18 0.23
N ALA A 135 8.19 -3.33 0.81
CA ALA A 135 7.91 -3.64 2.21
C ALA A 135 9.20 -3.68 3.02
N SER A 136 9.18 -3.08 4.21
CA SER A 136 10.23 -3.25 5.22
C SER A 136 9.72 -4.08 6.39
N ALA A 137 10.50 -5.08 6.80
CA ALA A 137 10.18 -5.96 7.91
C ALA A 137 10.29 -5.25 9.27
N SER A 138 9.22 -5.30 10.04
CA SER A 138 9.17 -4.94 11.44
C SER A 138 8.88 -6.17 12.29
N GLN A 139 9.57 -6.30 13.41
CA GLN A 139 9.25 -7.34 14.40
C GLN A 139 8.38 -6.76 15.51
N ASN A 140 7.51 -7.59 16.05
CA ASN A 140 6.78 -7.24 17.26
C ASN A 140 7.78 -7.28 18.43
N PHE A 141 8.21 -6.11 18.92
CA PHE A 141 8.95 -6.03 20.17
C PHE A 141 7.99 -6.33 21.32
N ASN A 142 7.82 -7.62 21.62
CA ASN A 142 7.18 -8.09 22.84
C ASN A 142 8.17 -7.96 24.02
N ALA A 143 8.82 -6.81 24.13
CA ALA A 143 9.64 -6.47 25.28
C ALA A 143 8.66 -6.26 26.45
N GLN A 144 8.39 -7.32 27.19
CA GLN A 144 7.94 -7.20 28.57
C GLN A 144 9.01 -6.38 29.29
N ILE A 145 8.82 -5.06 29.34
CA ILE A 145 9.62 -4.19 30.19
C ILE A 145 9.43 -4.78 31.58
N PRO A 146 10.46 -5.35 32.20
CA PRO A 146 10.33 -5.83 33.56
C PRO A 146 9.98 -4.59 34.38
N GLU A 147 8.77 -4.54 34.93
CA GLU A 147 8.43 -3.52 35.90
C GLU A 147 9.36 -3.74 37.08
N PHE A 148 10.43 -2.97 37.17
CA PHE A 148 11.43 -3.14 38.22
C PHE A 148 10.74 -2.90 39.58
N PRO A 149 10.57 -3.92 40.43
CA PRO A 149 9.99 -3.73 41.78
C PRO A 149 10.90 -2.88 42.68
N THR A 150 12.14 -2.66 42.23
CA THR A 150 13.26 -2.08 42.96
C THR A 150 13.14 -0.57 43.17
N ILE A 151 12.27 0.14 42.44
CA ILE A 151 12.03 1.59 42.68
C ILE A 151 10.93 1.82 43.73
N ALA A 152 9.98 0.91 43.87
CA ALA A 152 8.88 1.07 44.83
C ALA A 152 9.36 1.01 46.29
N LEU A 153 10.31 0.11 46.60
CA LEU A 153 10.81 -0.09 47.97
C LEU A 153 11.59 1.12 48.53
N PRO A 154 12.57 1.70 47.79
CA PRO A 154 13.28 2.90 48.24
C PRO A 154 12.37 4.12 48.35
N VAL A 155 11.41 4.28 47.43
CA VAL A 155 10.46 5.41 47.45
C VAL A 155 9.55 5.31 48.67
N ALA A 156 8.99 4.14 48.98
CA ALA A 156 8.19 3.94 50.19
C ALA A 156 9.00 4.18 51.47
N ALA A 157 10.27 3.77 51.50
CA ALA A 157 11.17 4.00 52.62
C ALA A 157 11.47 5.50 52.83
N ILE A 158 11.74 6.26 51.75
CA ILE A 158 11.99 7.69 51.82
C ILE A 158 10.73 8.46 52.28
N ILE A 159 9.57 8.11 51.76
CA ILE A 159 8.29 8.71 52.18
C ILE A 159 8.01 8.40 53.65
N GLY A 160 8.18 7.14 54.06
CA GLY A 160 8.00 6.72 55.46
C GLY A 160 8.94 7.45 56.42
N LEU A 161 10.21 7.63 56.04
CA LEU A 161 11.18 8.39 56.83
C LEU A 161 10.82 9.87 56.94
N ALA A 162 10.34 10.48 55.84
CA ALA A 162 9.93 11.88 55.82
C ALA A 162 8.74 12.16 56.76
N PHE A 163 7.71 11.31 56.74
CA PHE A 163 6.57 11.43 57.66
C PHE A 163 6.97 11.21 59.12
N PHE A 164 7.87 10.25 59.38
CA PHE A 164 8.38 10.01 60.72
C PHE A 164 9.18 11.21 61.27
N MET A 165 9.99 11.86 60.43
CA MET A 165 10.75 13.06 60.82
C MET A 165 9.87 14.31 60.98
N GLN A 166 8.80 14.45 60.20
CA GLN A 166 7.82 15.53 60.39
C GLN A 166 7.10 15.42 61.74
N ARG A 167 6.61 14.22 62.09
CA ARG A 167 5.88 14.01 63.36
C ARG A 167 6.72 14.36 64.60
N ARG A 168 8.04 14.14 64.54
CA ARG A 168 8.97 14.49 65.64
C ARG A 168 9.25 15.98 65.80
N LYS A 169 8.84 16.84 64.87
CA LYS A 169 8.96 18.31 64.99
C LYS A 169 7.72 18.97 65.58
N GLU A 170 6.61 18.25 65.65
CA GLU A 170 5.33 18.73 66.18
C GLU A 170 5.10 18.36 67.65
N GLU A 171 5.98 17.52 68.23
CA GLU A 171 6.17 17.32 69.68
C GLU A 171 7.35 18.18 70.18
#